data_AF-A0A518C3M4-F1
#
_entry.id   AF-A0A518C3M4-F1
#
_cell.length_a   1.000
_cell.length_b   1.000
_cell.length_c   1.000
_cell.angle_alpha   90.00
_cell.angle_beta   90.00
_cell.angle_gamma   90.00
#
_symmetry.space_group_name_H-M   'P 1'
#
loop_
_entity.id
_entity.type
_entity.pdbx_description
1 polymer ?
#
loop_
_entity_poly.entity_id
_entity_poly.type
_entity_poly.pdbx_seq_one_letter_code
_entity_poly.pdbx_strand_id
1 'polypeptide(L)'
;MVRPALPYAVLACVAMFVNGCAIHSAPPTVTVWNKLGIPQAFDAANANWVNRRGNNPQRERTPPLKRIADPANLESPNPAIKAAAEIKAEEDLAPQKIKALKYLATIGCGCYDKEGKVEAALLAGLNDCTEEVRKTAAETVLTLVGNCSCHDGCGNNCCTEKIQEKLQDMAYGETDGCWHEPSAEVRAIAMRALSACPPISVQPSDNENRETVPTPPVPDRETAPGTGEPLPPIPPPAPMEASNSKLQNAEFVSLPAAPVKAPETNFYAPINVGFAGEIPAQVVKKSEVKTVSAQVVSSAAPLVVHDQQEDSFLVPEVPVAKEPAIVSTKVEFVLDHANTAVMHMPKTAKVAVGEVLAVQIHSRRGDHTIDGKVKVMKVDGSLVHVSPVDGLALRVLRPGSSISIAR
;
A
#
# COMPACT_ATOMS: atom_id res chain seq x y z
N MET A 1 89.39 -19.44 55.50
CA MET A 1 88.85 -18.49 54.51
C MET A 1 87.62 -17.83 55.10
N VAL A 2 87.45 -16.55 54.81
CA VAL A 2 86.94 -15.49 55.68
C VAL A 2 85.40 -15.36 55.65
N ARG A 3 84.79 -15.27 56.85
CA ARG A 3 83.43 -14.71 57.15
C ARG A 3 83.52 -13.16 57.10
N PRO A 4 82.47 -12.30 56.95
CA PRO A 4 81.18 -12.40 57.66
C PRO A 4 79.91 -11.66 57.08
N ALA A 5 78.77 -11.92 57.75
CA ALA A 5 77.63 -11.09 58.20
C ALA A 5 77.13 -9.75 57.54
N LEU A 6 75.79 -9.69 57.39
CA LEU A 6 74.81 -8.59 57.70
C LEU A 6 74.89 -7.25 56.89
N PRO A 7 73.88 -6.33 56.95
CA PRO A 7 72.49 -6.39 56.42
C PRO A 7 72.03 -5.07 55.74
N TYR A 8 70.76 -4.98 55.30
CA TYR A 8 69.93 -3.76 55.16
C TYR A 8 70.60 -2.39 54.90
N ALA A 9 70.62 -1.97 53.63
CA ALA A 9 70.50 -0.60 53.09
C ALA A 9 70.87 -0.72 51.60
N VAL A 10 69.97 -0.60 50.63
CA VAL A 10 69.41 0.66 50.17
C VAL A 10 68.01 0.38 49.60
N LEU A 11 67.02 0.71 50.42
CA LEU A 11 65.75 1.24 49.98
C LEU A 11 66.01 2.49 49.10
N ALA A 12 65.22 2.65 48.04
CA ALA A 12 65.17 3.80 47.13
C ALA A 12 66.14 3.83 45.95
N CYS A 13 65.83 3.04 44.91
CA CYS A 13 65.97 3.50 43.52
C CYS A 13 64.96 2.78 42.61
N VAL A 14 63.87 3.49 42.33
CA VAL A 14 63.15 3.49 41.04
C VAL A 14 62.31 2.25 40.72
N ALA A 15 61.26 2.05 41.53
CA ALA A 15 60.00 1.48 41.07
C ALA A 15 59.23 2.53 40.22
N MET A 16 59.68 2.80 38.99
CA MET A 16 58.99 3.68 38.03
C MET A 16 58.81 3.03 36.65
N PHE A 17 58.28 1.82 36.56
CA PHE A 17 57.81 1.26 35.27
C PHE A 17 56.49 0.47 35.35
N VAL A 18 55.72 0.61 36.44
CA VAL A 18 54.41 -0.04 36.58
C VAL A 18 53.36 0.98 37.03
N ASN A 19 53.18 2.03 36.23
CA ASN A 19 51.96 2.83 36.19
C ASN A 19 51.78 3.25 34.73
N GLY A 20 51.49 2.25 33.88
CA GLY A 20 50.84 2.54 32.61
C GLY A 20 49.51 3.20 32.96
N CYS A 21 49.43 4.51 32.71
CA CYS A 21 48.19 5.26 32.82
C CYS A 21 47.10 4.46 32.10
N ALA A 22 46.16 3.94 32.87
CA ALA A 22 44.85 3.61 32.34
C ALA A 22 44.32 4.91 31.73
N ILE A 23 44.49 5.06 30.41
CA ILE A 23 43.79 6.04 29.61
C ILE A 23 42.32 5.70 29.84
N HIS A 24 41.70 6.37 30.81
CA HIS A 24 40.27 6.38 30.97
C HIS A 24 39.77 7.06 29.70
N SER A 25 39.37 6.26 28.72
CA SER A 25 38.64 6.76 27.57
C SER A 25 37.45 7.50 28.12
N ALA A 26 37.42 8.82 27.92
CA ALA A 26 36.28 9.64 28.29
C ALA A 26 34.99 8.95 27.80
N PRO A 27 33.94 8.87 28.63
CA PRO A 27 32.70 8.22 28.22
C PRO A 27 32.24 8.86 26.91
N PRO A 28 31.87 8.06 25.89
CA PRO A 28 31.53 8.59 24.59
C PRO A 28 30.40 9.61 24.76
N THR A 29 30.67 10.86 24.39
CA THR A 29 29.68 11.92 24.43
C THR A 29 28.53 11.51 23.52
N VAL A 30 27.41 11.12 24.10
CA VAL A 30 26.17 10.82 23.36
C VAL A 30 25.68 12.10 22.72
N THR A 31 25.98 12.26 21.43
CA THR A 31 25.48 13.37 20.64
C THR A 31 23.96 13.24 20.48
N VAL A 32 23.27 14.36 20.26
CA VAL A 32 21.84 14.38 19.94
C VAL A 32 21.53 13.45 18.74
N TRP A 33 22.47 13.34 17.80
CA TRP A 33 22.40 12.40 16.68
C TRP A 33 22.39 10.93 17.12
N ASN A 34 23.20 10.55 18.11
CA ASN A 34 23.18 9.21 18.69
C ASN A 34 21.85 8.90 19.39
N LYS A 35 21.23 9.89 20.05
CA LYS A 35 19.89 9.73 20.66
C LYS A 35 18.77 9.62 19.63
N LEU A 36 18.94 10.21 18.44
CA LEU A 36 18.00 10.11 17.33
C LEU A 36 18.21 8.85 16.45
N GLY A 37 19.17 7.97 16.76
CA GLY A 37 19.43 6.74 16.00
C GLY A 37 20.05 6.96 14.60
N ILE A 38 20.40 8.20 14.25
CA ILE A 38 20.90 8.59 12.93
C ILE A 38 22.23 7.89 12.53
N PRO A 39 23.20 7.66 13.44
CA PRO A 39 24.42 6.94 13.08
C PRO A 39 24.14 5.50 12.64
N GLN A 40 23.18 4.82 13.27
CA GLN A 40 22.87 3.42 12.95
C GLN A 40 22.25 3.28 11.55
N ALA A 41 21.45 4.25 11.13
CA ALA A 41 20.90 4.30 9.78
C ALA A 41 21.98 4.59 8.71
N PHE A 42 22.91 5.51 9.00
CA PHE A 42 24.02 5.82 8.10
C PHE A 42 25.01 4.66 7.97
N ASP A 43 25.38 4.00 9.07
CA ASP A 43 26.33 2.88 9.06
C ASP A 43 25.77 1.66 8.31
N ALA A 44 24.48 1.37 8.44
CA ALA A 44 23.82 0.29 7.69
C ALA A 44 23.74 0.58 6.19
N ALA A 45 23.44 1.83 5.80
CA ALA A 45 23.44 2.25 4.40
C ALA A 45 24.86 2.23 3.82
N ASN A 46 25.84 2.74 4.56
CA ASN A 46 27.24 2.77 4.11
C ASN A 46 27.81 1.36 3.94
N ALA A 47 27.57 0.44 4.87
CA ALA A 47 28.09 -0.93 4.78
C ALA A 47 27.59 -1.66 3.52
N ASN A 48 26.29 -1.52 3.20
CA ASN A 48 25.69 -2.15 2.02
C ASN A 48 26.07 -1.47 0.69
N TRP A 49 26.40 -0.17 0.71
CA TRP A 49 26.68 0.59 -0.52
C TRP A 49 28.19 0.66 -0.83
N VAL A 50 29.03 0.88 0.19
CA VAL A 50 30.48 1.10 0.04
C VAL A 50 31.23 -0.20 -0.25
N ASN A 51 30.73 -1.36 0.20
CA ASN A 51 31.36 -2.66 -0.11
C ASN A 51 30.56 -3.58 -1.02
N ARG A 52 29.55 -3.06 -1.76
CA ARG A 52 28.79 -3.85 -2.75
C ARG A 52 29.68 -4.52 -3.82
N ARG A 53 30.88 -3.98 -4.07
CA ARG A 53 31.88 -4.51 -5.03
C ARG A 53 33.05 -5.24 -4.37
N GLY A 54 33.07 -5.41 -3.05
CA GLY A 54 34.16 -6.07 -2.33
C GLY A 54 35.48 -5.28 -2.23
N ASN A 55 35.49 -4.01 -2.61
CA ASN A 55 36.72 -3.20 -2.67
C ASN A 55 37.21 -2.67 -1.31
N ASN A 56 36.40 -2.73 -0.25
CA ASN A 56 36.71 -2.26 1.10
C ASN A 56 36.22 -3.25 2.18
N PRO A 57 36.77 -4.48 2.24
CA PRO A 57 36.30 -5.53 3.14
C PRO A 57 36.41 -5.20 4.63
N GLN A 58 37.29 -4.28 5.02
CA GLN A 58 37.47 -3.89 6.42
C GLN A 58 36.40 -2.90 6.94
N ARG A 59 35.47 -2.46 6.09
CA ARG A 59 34.38 -1.54 6.45
C ARG A 59 33.02 -2.24 6.58
N GLU A 60 32.95 -3.55 6.35
CA GLU A 60 31.72 -4.31 6.57
C GLU A 60 31.47 -4.54 8.06
N ARG A 61 30.19 -4.60 8.43
CA ARG A 61 29.78 -5.00 9.77
C ARG A 61 30.24 -6.44 9.99
N THR A 62 31.05 -6.70 11.01
CA THR A 62 31.49 -8.06 11.38
C THR A 62 30.74 -8.52 12.63
N PRO A 63 30.01 -9.66 12.59
CA PRO A 63 29.79 -10.52 11.41
C PRO A 63 28.80 -9.90 10.40
N PRO A 64 28.94 -10.17 9.08
CA PRO A 64 28.05 -9.64 8.06
C PRO A 64 26.60 -10.08 8.32
N LEU A 65 25.66 -9.14 8.25
CA LEU A 65 24.25 -9.48 8.26
C LEU A 65 23.89 -10.14 6.93
N LYS A 66 23.51 -11.41 6.96
CA LYS A 66 23.04 -12.15 5.79
C LYS A 66 21.67 -11.61 5.35
N ARG A 67 21.37 -11.70 4.05
CA ARG A 67 20.02 -11.41 3.54
C ARG A 67 19.03 -12.38 4.19
N ILE A 68 17.80 -11.95 4.47
CA ILE A 68 16.82 -12.80 5.17
C ILE A 68 16.59 -14.12 4.42
N ALA A 69 16.44 -14.07 3.09
CA ALA A 69 16.29 -15.24 2.22
C ALA A 69 17.61 -15.99 1.88
N ASP A 70 18.71 -15.75 2.59
CA ASP A 70 19.94 -16.53 2.40
C ASP A 70 19.72 -17.98 2.85
N PRO A 71 20.08 -19.01 2.05
CA PRO A 71 19.89 -20.41 2.43
C PRO A 71 20.54 -20.77 3.76
N ALA A 72 21.63 -20.10 4.13
CA ALA A 72 22.28 -20.33 5.42
C ALA A 72 21.43 -19.88 6.63
N ASN A 73 20.41 -19.04 6.42
CA ASN A 73 19.47 -18.67 7.48
C ASN A 73 18.37 -19.71 7.69
N LEU A 74 18.08 -20.57 6.71
CA LEU A 74 17.16 -21.71 6.85
C LEU A 74 17.72 -22.77 7.81
N GLU A 75 19.05 -22.87 7.87
CA GLU A 75 19.79 -23.76 8.77
C GLU A 75 20.14 -23.07 10.11
N SER A 76 19.66 -21.85 10.34
CA SER A 76 19.95 -21.12 11.56
C SER A 76 19.33 -21.83 12.78
N PRO A 77 20.09 -22.01 13.88
CA PRO A 77 19.55 -22.58 15.12
C PRO A 77 18.53 -21.66 15.81
N ASN A 78 18.45 -20.38 15.41
CA ASN A 78 17.49 -19.45 15.96
C ASN A 78 16.13 -19.59 15.22
N PRO A 79 15.05 -19.98 15.92
CA PRO A 79 13.75 -20.22 15.29
C PRO A 79 13.18 -18.97 14.60
N ALA A 80 13.45 -17.77 15.11
CA ALA A 80 12.97 -16.52 14.51
C ALA A 80 13.65 -16.22 13.16
N ILE A 81 14.97 -16.50 13.05
CA ILE A 81 15.73 -16.28 11.81
C ILE A 81 15.30 -17.31 10.76
N LYS A 82 15.13 -18.57 11.15
CA LYS A 82 14.66 -19.64 10.27
C LYS A 82 13.27 -19.34 9.73
N ALA A 83 12.31 -19.03 10.61
CA ALA A 83 10.94 -18.69 10.20
C ALA A 83 10.91 -17.46 9.28
N ALA A 84 11.67 -16.41 9.59
CA ALA A 84 11.76 -15.23 8.72
C ALA A 84 12.36 -15.57 7.35
N ALA A 85 13.36 -16.46 7.28
CA ALA A 85 13.96 -16.90 6.04
C ALA A 85 12.98 -17.73 5.19
N GLU A 86 12.23 -18.64 5.81
CA GLU A 86 11.19 -19.45 5.15
C GLU A 86 10.07 -18.56 4.58
N ILE A 87 9.49 -17.68 5.41
CA ILE A 87 8.46 -16.73 4.97
C ILE A 87 9.00 -15.85 3.85
N LYS A 88 10.22 -15.34 3.97
CA LYS A 88 10.79 -14.46 2.94
C LYS A 88 11.04 -15.20 1.63
N ALA A 89 11.47 -16.45 1.69
CA ALA A 89 11.61 -17.28 0.50
C ALA A 89 10.26 -17.49 -0.20
N GLU A 90 9.18 -17.72 0.56
CA GLU A 90 7.82 -17.85 0.01
C GLU A 90 7.28 -16.56 -0.60
N GLU A 91 7.52 -15.41 0.05
CA GLU A 91 7.19 -14.09 -0.49
C GLU A 91 7.95 -13.80 -1.78
N ASP A 92 9.26 -14.09 -1.82
CA ASP A 92 10.09 -13.84 -2.99
C ASP A 92 9.71 -14.76 -4.18
N LEU A 93 8.97 -15.84 -3.92
CA LEU A 93 8.37 -16.70 -4.94
C LEU A 93 7.05 -16.15 -5.50
N ALA A 94 6.44 -15.11 -4.92
CA ALA A 94 5.16 -14.56 -5.38
C ALA A 94 5.13 -14.21 -6.88
N PRO A 95 6.15 -13.56 -7.48
CA PRO A 95 6.15 -13.30 -8.93
C PRO A 95 6.15 -14.58 -9.78
N GLN A 96 6.80 -15.65 -9.28
CA GLN A 96 6.80 -16.95 -9.95
C GLN A 96 5.43 -17.63 -9.82
N LYS A 97 4.80 -17.58 -8.65
CA LYS A 97 3.43 -18.06 -8.42
C LYS A 97 2.42 -17.36 -9.34
N ILE A 98 2.49 -16.03 -9.45
CA ILE A 98 1.66 -15.23 -10.36
C ILE A 98 1.87 -15.67 -11.82
N LYS A 99 3.13 -15.85 -12.25
CA LYS A 99 3.45 -16.31 -13.61
C LYS A 99 2.89 -17.72 -13.86
N ALA A 100 3.02 -18.62 -12.89
CA ALA A 100 2.49 -19.97 -12.98
C ALA A 100 0.95 -19.97 -13.08
N LEU A 101 0.25 -19.20 -12.25
CA LEU A 101 -1.20 -19.05 -12.30
C LEU A 101 -1.68 -18.51 -13.65
N LYS A 102 -1.01 -17.47 -14.18
CA LYS A 102 -1.30 -16.94 -15.51
C LYS A 102 -1.08 -17.97 -16.62
N TYR A 103 -0.08 -18.83 -16.49
CA TYR A 103 0.12 -19.93 -17.42
C TYR A 103 -0.97 -20.99 -17.30
N LEU A 104 -1.37 -21.38 -16.08
CA LEU A 104 -2.49 -22.28 -15.85
C LEU A 104 -3.80 -21.72 -16.44
N ALA A 105 -3.99 -20.40 -16.42
CA ALA A 105 -5.10 -19.71 -17.08
C ALA A 105 -5.16 -19.96 -18.60
N THR A 106 -4.00 -20.20 -19.25
CA THR A 106 -3.96 -20.50 -20.69
C THR A 106 -4.28 -21.97 -21.01
N ILE A 107 -4.05 -22.86 -20.05
CA ILE A 107 -4.31 -24.29 -20.19
C ILE A 107 -5.76 -24.61 -19.85
N GLY A 108 -6.26 -24.05 -18.74
CA GLY A 108 -7.57 -24.35 -18.15
C GLY A 108 -7.66 -25.70 -17.46
N CYS A 109 -8.81 -25.97 -16.81
CA CYS A 109 -9.10 -27.23 -16.09
C CYS A 109 -9.64 -28.34 -17.00
N GLY A 110 -9.38 -28.25 -18.30
CA GLY A 110 -9.82 -29.25 -19.27
C GLY A 110 -8.85 -30.44 -19.33
N CYS A 111 -8.19 -30.55 -20.47
CA CYS A 111 -7.50 -31.75 -20.93
C CYS A 111 -6.35 -32.22 -20.02
N TYR A 112 -5.76 -31.33 -19.22
CA TYR A 112 -4.61 -31.61 -18.35
C TYR A 112 -4.98 -31.73 -16.86
N ASP A 113 -6.24 -31.57 -16.49
CA ASP A 113 -6.69 -31.60 -15.09
C ASP A 113 -7.33 -32.93 -14.68
N LYS A 114 -7.02 -34.02 -15.39
CA LYS A 114 -7.55 -35.36 -15.08
C LYS A 114 -7.27 -35.82 -13.64
N GLU A 115 -6.21 -35.28 -13.04
CA GLU A 115 -5.77 -35.58 -11.67
C GLU A 115 -6.08 -34.44 -10.69
N GLY A 116 -6.82 -33.40 -11.09
CA GLY A 116 -7.13 -32.24 -10.22
C GLY A 116 -5.91 -31.38 -9.87
N LYS A 117 -4.83 -31.46 -10.65
CA LYS A 117 -3.58 -30.70 -10.43
C LYS A 117 -3.76 -29.20 -10.62
N VAL A 118 -4.55 -28.80 -11.62
CA VAL A 118 -4.85 -27.40 -11.91
C VAL A 118 -5.78 -26.85 -10.82
N GLU A 119 -6.82 -27.62 -10.45
CA GLU A 119 -7.70 -27.28 -9.33
C GLU A 119 -6.90 -27.08 -8.03
N ALA A 120 -6.04 -28.02 -7.66
CA ALA A 120 -5.21 -27.93 -6.45
C ALA A 120 -4.27 -26.71 -6.48
N ALA A 121 -3.70 -26.40 -7.65
CA ALA A 121 -2.85 -25.22 -7.80
C ALA A 121 -3.64 -23.90 -7.67
N LEU A 122 -4.87 -23.84 -8.20
CA LEU A 122 -5.75 -22.68 -8.05
C LEU A 122 -6.18 -22.50 -6.59
N LEU A 123 -6.57 -23.58 -5.91
CA LEU A 123 -6.90 -23.55 -4.48
C LEU A 123 -5.70 -23.12 -3.63
N ALA A 124 -4.49 -23.58 -3.95
CA ALA A 124 -3.27 -23.12 -3.28
C ALA A 124 -3.04 -21.61 -3.51
N GLY A 125 -3.27 -21.10 -4.73
CA GLY A 125 -3.17 -19.68 -5.03
C GLY A 125 -4.22 -18.82 -4.31
N LEU A 126 -5.45 -19.30 -4.20
CA LEU A 126 -6.53 -18.63 -3.45
C LEU A 126 -6.26 -18.58 -1.93
N ASN A 127 -5.49 -19.53 -1.40
CA ASN A 127 -5.09 -19.58 0.01
C ASN A 127 -3.71 -18.96 0.28
N ASP A 128 -3.05 -18.34 -0.71
CA ASP A 128 -1.70 -17.78 -0.53
C ASP A 128 -1.71 -16.60 0.45
N CYS A 129 -0.64 -16.43 1.22
CA CYS A 129 -0.52 -15.30 2.14
C CYS A 129 -0.37 -13.95 1.41
N THR A 130 0.11 -13.95 0.17
CA THR A 130 0.35 -12.74 -0.64
C THR A 130 -0.93 -12.29 -1.35
N GLU A 131 -1.34 -11.05 -1.12
CA GLU A 131 -2.55 -10.47 -1.72
C GLU A 131 -2.54 -10.56 -3.26
N GLU A 132 -1.41 -10.21 -3.90
CA GLU A 132 -1.30 -10.24 -5.37
C GLU A 132 -1.46 -11.65 -5.95
N VAL A 133 -1.01 -12.67 -5.23
CA VAL A 133 -1.16 -14.08 -5.64
C VAL A 133 -2.63 -14.49 -5.52
N ARG A 134 -3.30 -14.19 -4.40
CA ARG A 134 -4.75 -14.47 -4.23
C ARG A 134 -5.60 -13.76 -5.25
N LYS A 135 -5.31 -12.48 -5.51
CA LYS A 135 -5.97 -11.68 -6.55
C LYS A 135 -5.81 -12.33 -7.92
N THR A 136 -4.58 -12.66 -8.30
CA THR A 136 -4.28 -13.30 -9.59
C THR A 136 -4.96 -14.67 -9.70
N ALA A 137 -5.03 -15.43 -8.61
CA ALA A 137 -5.72 -16.72 -8.60
C ALA A 137 -7.23 -16.55 -8.85
N ALA A 138 -7.88 -15.58 -8.20
CA ALA A 138 -9.30 -15.28 -8.43
C ALA A 138 -9.56 -14.76 -9.84
N GLU A 139 -8.69 -13.88 -10.38
CA GLU A 139 -8.74 -13.44 -11.78
C GLU A 139 -8.57 -14.61 -12.74
N THR A 140 -7.67 -15.54 -12.43
CA THR A 140 -7.44 -16.75 -13.23
C THR A 140 -8.71 -17.59 -13.28
N VAL A 141 -9.36 -17.85 -12.14
CA VAL A 141 -10.64 -18.57 -12.11
C VAL A 141 -11.66 -17.84 -12.99
N LEU A 142 -11.83 -16.53 -12.83
CA LEU A 142 -12.75 -15.72 -13.64
C LEU A 142 -12.49 -15.86 -15.15
N THR A 143 -11.22 -15.84 -15.58
CA THR A 143 -10.86 -16.02 -17.00
C THR A 143 -11.17 -17.42 -17.52
N LEU A 144 -11.04 -18.44 -16.67
CA LEU A 144 -11.24 -19.83 -17.03
C LEU A 144 -12.72 -20.21 -17.17
N VAL A 145 -13.62 -19.51 -16.47
CA VAL A 145 -15.07 -19.80 -16.60
C VAL A 145 -15.59 -19.53 -18.01
N GLY A 146 -15.06 -18.51 -18.68
CA GLY A 146 -15.49 -18.12 -20.03
C GLY A 146 -14.70 -18.75 -21.18
N ASN A 147 -13.54 -19.36 -20.89
CA ASN A 147 -12.60 -19.79 -21.92
C ASN A 147 -12.41 -21.31 -21.87
N CYS A 148 -13.26 -22.00 -22.63
CA CYS A 148 -13.31 -23.44 -22.63
C CYS A 148 -12.81 -23.95 -24.00
N SER A 149 -11.54 -24.39 -24.04
CA SER A 149 -10.79 -24.66 -25.27
C SER A 149 -10.64 -26.14 -25.63
N CYS A 150 -11.15 -27.07 -24.81
CA CYS A 150 -11.06 -28.51 -25.10
C CYS A 150 -12.21 -28.98 -25.99
N HIS A 151 -11.87 -29.71 -27.06
CA HIS A 151 -12.76 -30.14 -28.13
C HIS A 151 -13.85 -31.15 -27.71
N ASP A 152 -13.71 -31.81 -26.56
CA ASP A 152 -14.60 -32.91 -26.12
C ASP A 152 -15.70 -32.48 -25.14
N GLY A 153 -16.02 -31.19 -25.10
CA GLY A 153 -17.10 -30.65 -24.29
C GLY A 153 -16.61 -30.07 -22.96
N CYS A 154 -17.20 -28.94 -22.59
CA CYS A 154 -16.95 -28.19 -21.36
C CYS A 154 -17.52 -28.89 -20.13
N GLY A 155 -17.17 -30.16 -19.91
CA GLY A 155 -17.68 -30.95 -18.79
C GLY A 155 -17.20 -30.42 -17.44
N ASN A 156 -15.98 -29.87 -17.39
CA ASN A 156 -15.37 -29.35 -16.16
C ASN A 156 -14.86 -27.93 -16.42
N ASN A 157 -15.73 -26.94 -16.23
CA ASN A 157 -15.24 -25.61 -15.91
C ASN A 157 -14.42 -25.69 -14.61
N CYS A 158 -13.45 -24.80 -14.40
CA CYS A 158 -12.70 -24.72 -13.13
C CYS A 158 -13.58 -24.32 -11.93
N CYS A 159 -14.91 -24.43 -12.04
CA CYS A 159 -15.90 -24.09 -11.03
C CYS A 159 -16.30 -25.34 -10.25
N THR A 160 -15.32 -26.09 -9.75
CA THR A 160 -15.58 -27.18 -8.82
C THR A 160 -16.20 -26.64 -7.54
N GLU A 161 -16.95 -27.47 -6.82
CA GLU A 161 -17.59 -27.10 -5.55
C GLU A 161 -16.58 -26.48 -4.58
N LYS A 162 -15.39 -27.07 -4.45
CA LYS A 162 -14.31 -26.58 -3.59
C LYS A 162 -13.84 -25.17 -3.95
N ILE A 163 -13.70 -24.88 -5.25
CA ILE A 163 -13.32 -23.53 -5.71
C ILE A 163 -14.46 -22.54 -5.44
N GLN A 164 -15.72 -22.93 -5.69
CA GLN A 164 -16.87 -22.06 -5.43
C GLN A 164 -17.04 -21.77 -3.94
N GLU A 165 -16.93 -22.78 -3.07
CA GLU A 165 -16.95 -22.62 -1.61
C GLU A 165 -15.84 -21.68 -1.15
N LYS A 166 -14.61 -21.86 -1.66
CA LYS A 166 -13.49 -20.99 -1.29
C LYS A 166 -13.71 -19.56 -1.77
N LEU A 167 -14.23 -19.35 -2.98
CA LEU A 167 -14.57 -18.02 -3.48
C LEU A 167 -15.72 -17.39 -2.69
N GLN A 168 -16.69 -18.17 -2.24
CA GLN A 168 -17.79 -17.71 -1.39
C GLN A 168 -17.28 -17.28 -0.02
N ASP A 169 -16.41 -18.07 0.61
CA ASP A 169 -15.70 -17.74 1.84
C ASP A 169 -14.86 -16.45 1.70
N MET A 170 -14.11 -16.30 0.61
CA MET A 170 -13.36 -15.07 0.36
C MET A 170 -14.26 -13.86 0.09
N ALA A 171 -15.36 -14.04 -0.64
CA ALA A 171 -16.25 -12.96 -1.05
C ALA A 171 -17.12 -12.43 0.11
N TYR A 172 -17.64 -13.35 0.93
CA TYR A 172 -18.69 -13.07 1.91
C TYR A 172 -18.39 -13.59 3.32
N GLY A 173 -17.30 -14.35 3.50
CA GLY A 173 -16.91 -14.89 4.80
C GLY A 173 -16.53 -13.79 5.77
N GLU A 174 -17.21 -13.77 6.91
CA GLU A 174 -17.02 -12.82 7.98
C GLU A 174 -17.22 -13.54 9.31
N THR A 175 -16.28 -13.36 10.23
CA THR A 175 -16.38 -13.84 11.62
C THR A 175 -16.11 -12.66 12.54
N ASP A 176 -17.03 -12.41 13.49
CA ASP A 176 -16.90 -11.36 14.50
C ASP A 176 -16.63 -9.95 13.94
N GLY A 177 -17.23 -9.62 12.79
CA GLY A 177 -17.02 -8.33 12.13
C GLY A 177 -15.71 -8.23 11.31
N CYS A 178 -14.92 -9.30 11.28
CA CYS A 178 -13.68 -9.39 10.52
C CYS A 178 -13.89 -10.22 9.25
N TRP A 179 -13.63 -9.61 8.09
CA TRP A 179 -13.62 -10.31 6.81
C TRP A 179 -12.52 -11.37 6.77
N HIS A 180 -12.85 -12.57 6.28
CA HIS A 180 -11.87 -13.63 6.07
C HIS A 180 -10.81 -13.23 5.03
N GLU A 181 -11.23 -12.56 3.94
CA GLU A 181 -10.31 -11.89 3.03
C GLU A 181 -10.16 -10.41 3.43
N PRO A 182 -8.98 -9.96 3.87
CA PRO A 182 -8.78 -8.58 4.31
C PRO A 182 -8.89 -7.56 3.16
N SER A 183 -8.44 -7.90 1.95
CA SER A 183 -8.44 -6.97 0.82
C SER A 183 -9.81 -6.83 0.17
N ALA A 184 -10.38 -5.63 0.20
CA ALA A 184 -11.66 -5.33 -0.45
C ALA A 184 -11.60 -5.54 -1.97
N GLU A 185 -10.42 -5.38 -2.59
CA GLU A 185 -10.25 -5.61 -4.02
C GLU A 185 -10.32 -7.11 -4.36
N VAL A 186 -9.61 -7.94 -3.59
CA VAL A 186 -9.65 -9.41 -3.74
C VAL A 186 -11.07 -9.93 -3.52
N ARG A 187 -11.79 -9.43 -2.51
CA ARG A 187 -13.22 -9.77 -2.29
C ARG A 187 -14.07 -9.47 -3.52
N ALA A 188 -13.92 -8.28 -4.12
CA ALA A 188 -14.70 -7.88 -5.28
C ALA A 188 -14.43 -8.77 -6.50
N ILE A 189 -13.18 -9.21 -6.70
CA ILE A 189 -12.83 -10.14 -7.77
C ILE A 189 -13.36 -11.54 -7.48
N ALA A 190 -13.26 -12.01 -6.24
CA ALA A 190 -13.83 -13.29 -5.81
C ALA A 190 -15.35 -13.34 -6.05
N MET A 191 -16.07 -12.27 -5.73
CA MET A 191 -17.51 -12.13 -6.05
C MET A 191 -17.78 -12.27 -7.55
N ARG A 192 -16.95 -11.62 -8.40
CA ARG A 192 -17.10 -11.71 -9.87
C ARG A 192 -16.81 -13.12 -10.37
N ALA A 193 -15.73 -13.74 -9.90
CA ALA A 193 -15.37 -15.11 -10.26
C ALA A 193 -16.48 -16.09 -9.88
N LEU A 194 -17.01 -15.98 -8.66
CA LEU A 194 -18.14 -16.79 -8.19
C LEU A 194 -19.40 -16.58 -9.04
N SER A 195 -19.72 -15.33 -9.38
CA SER A 195 -20.91 -15.02 -10.20
C SER A 195 -20.81 -15.51 -11.64
N ALA A 196 -19.59 -15.74 -12.14
CA ALA A 196 -19.38 -16.31 -13.46
C ALA A 196 -19.62 -17.82 -13.46
N CYS A 197 -19.34 -18.50 -12.34
CA CYS A 197 -19.55 -19.94 -12.21
C CYS A 197 -21.04 -20.32 -12.26
N PRO A 198 -21.38 -21.49 -12.84
CA PRO A 198 -22.75 -21.98 -12.77
C PRO A 198 -23.12 -22.29 -11.31
N PRO A 199 -24.39 -22.10 -10.93
CA PRO A 199 -24.84 -22.39 -9.58
C PRO A 199 -24.55 -23.84 -9.23
N ILE A 200 -24.04 -24.08 -8.02
CA ILE A 200 -23.88 -25.42 -7.47
C ILE A 200 -25.25 -26.10 -7.54
N SER A 201 -25.33 -27.21 -8.27
CA SER A 201 -26.46 -28.13 -8.21
C SER A 201 -26.43 -28.75 -6.82
N VAL A 202 -27.02 -28.06 -5.83
CA VAL A 202 -27.29 -28.62 -4.52
C VAL A 202 -28.34 -29.70 -4.74
N GLN A 203 -27.92 -30.90 -5.14
CA GLN A 203 -28.70 -32.05 -4.78
C GLN A 203 -28.63 -32.10 -3.25
N PRO A 204 -29.76 -32.17 -2.55
CA PRO A 204 -29.75 -32.29 -1.09
C PRO A 204 -28.95 -33.53 -0.75
N SER A 205 -27.71 -33.30 -0.32
CA SER A 205 -26.85 -34.33 0.23
C SER A 205 -27.42 -34.61 1.62
N ASP A 206 -28.14 -35.72 1.75
CA ASP A 206 -28.64 -36.25 3.02
C ASP A 206 -27.52 -36.65 4.01
N ASN A 207 -26.26 -36.27 3.74
CA ASN A 207 -25.17 -36.42 4.69
C ASN A 207 -25.23 -35.33 5.76
N GLU A 208 -26.22 -35.46 6.65
CA GLU A 208 -26.19 -34.94 8.02
C GLU A 208 -25.16 -35.72 8.85
N ASN A 209 -23.96 -35.87 8.32
CA ASN A 209 -22.80 -36.38 9.05
C ASN A 209 -21.67 -35.36 8.85
N ARG A 210 -21.92 -34.15 9.35
CA ARG A 210 -20.84 -33.24 9.73
C ARG A 210 -20.10 -33.95 10.84
N GLU A 211 -19.05 -34.68 10.45
CA GLU A 211 -18.11 -35.34 11.33
C GLU A 211 -17.67 -34.31 12.39
N THR A 212 -18.27 -34.41 13.58
CA THR A 212 -17.70 -33.89 14.80
C THR A 212 -16.31 -34.49 14.87
N VAL A 213 -15.30 -33.69 14.53
CA VAL A 213 -13.90 -33.99 14.81
C VAL A 213 -13.87 -34.43 16.27
N PRO A 214 -13.50 -35.69 16.58
CA PRO A 214 -13.34 -36.10 17.96
C PRO A 214 -12.25 -35.22 18.54
N THR A 215 -12.61 -34.36 19.48
CA THR A 215 -11.64 -33.71 20.35
C THR A 215 -10.73 -34.82 20.88
N PRO A 216 -9.40 -34.78 20.63
CA PRO A 216 -8.51 -35.79 21.17
C PRO A 216 -8.70 -35.83 22.70
N PRO A 217 -8.76 -37.03 23.32
CA PRO A 217 -8.91 -37.14 24.75
C PRO A 217 -7.79 -36.35 25.41
N VAL A 218 -8.18 -35.33 26.18
CA VAL A 218 -7.29 -34.65 27.12
C VAL A 218 -6.71 -35.74 28.02
N PRO A 219 -5.38 -35.89 28.11
CA PRO A 219 -4.78 -36.85 29.02
C PRO A 219 -5.27 -36.55 30.43
N ASP A 220 -5.84 -37.56 31.08
CA ASP A 220 -6.28 -37.52 32.45
C ASP A 220 -5.18 -36.93 33.33
N ARG A 221 -5.48 -35.78 33.92
CA ARG A 221 -4.68 -35.20 34.99
C ARG A 221 -4.86 -36.10 36.19
N GLU A 222 -3.91 -37.01 36.38
CA GLU A 222 -3.78 -37.85 37.57
C GLU A 222 -4.01 -37.00 38.81
N THR A 223 -5.10 -37.31 39.50
CA THR A 223 -5.37 -36.79 40.83
C THR A 223 -4.46 -37.58 41.78
N ALA A 224 -3.28 -37.04 42.07
CA ALA A 224 -2.44 -37.54 43.13
C ALA A 224 -3.13 -37.33 44.49
N PRO A 225 -3.15 -38.34 45.39
CA PRO A 225 -3.73 -38.21 46.71
C PRO A 225 -2.82 -37.36 47.60
N GLY A 226 -3.44 -36.40 48.28
CA GLY A 226 -2.76 -35.56 49.26
C GLY A 226 -2.30 -36.36 50.48
N THR A 227 -1.03 -36.21 50.83
CA THR A 227 -0.54 -36.24 52.21
C THR A 227 0.57 -35.20 52.31
N GLY A 228 0.42 -34.29 53.25
CA GLY A 228 1.00 -32.96 53.21
C GLY A 228 2.47 -32.84 53.61
N GLU A 229 3.07 -31.77 53.12
CA GLU A 229 4.10 -31.02 53.84
C GLU A 229 4.02 -29.55 53.41
N PRO A 230 3.98 -28.56 54.33
CA PRO A 230 3.79 -27.15 53.95
C PRO A 230 5.09 -26.57 53.40
N LEU A 231 5.07 -26.14 52.13
CA LEU A 231 6.13 -25.29 51.59
C LEU A 231 6.05 -23.87 52.18
N PRO A 232 7.20 -23.20 52.39
CA PRO A 232 7.27 -21.89 53.01
C PRO A 232 6.59 -20.80 52.16
N PRO A 233 6.06 -19.74 52.80
CA PRO A 233 5.32 -18.69 52.12
C PRO A 233 6.20 -17.92 51.13
N ILE A 234 5.70 -17.82 49.90
CA ILE A 234 6.26 -16.97 48.85
C ILE A 234 6.10 -15.50 49.30
N PRO A 235 7.17 -14.69 49.36
CA PRO A 235 7.07 -13.29 49.72
C PRO A 235 6.28 -12.50 48.67
N PRO A 236 5.47 -11.52 49.07
CA PRO A 236 4.68 -10.73 48.13
C PRO A 236 5.59 -9.92 47.18
N PRO A 237 5.18 -9.73 45.92
CA PRO A 237 5.94 -8.94 44.97
C PRO A 237 6.10 -7.51 45.47
N ALA A 238 7.34 -7.00 45.41
CA ALA A 238 7.66 -5.64 45.79
C ALA A 238 6.83 -4.64 44.97
N PRO A 239 6.34 -3.55 45.60
CA PRO A 239 5.56 -2.54 44.91
C PRO A 239 6.45 -1.84 43.87
N MET A 240 6.04 -1.92 42.60
CA MET A 240 6.60 -1.07 41.56
C MET A 240 6.30 0.39 41.92
N GLU A 241 7.36 1.15 42.19
CA GLU A 241 7.27 2.60 42.37
C GLU A 241 6.70 3.25 41.11
N ALA A 242 5.52 3.85 41.28
CA ALA A 242 4.96 4.78 40.32
C ALA A 242 5.86 6.02 40.26
N SER A 243 6.72 6.07 39.23
CA SER A 243 7.47 7.28 38.90
C SER A 243 6.52 8.30 38.28
N ASN A 244 5.96 9.15 39.14
CA ASN A 244 5.33 10.41 38.76
C ASN A 244 6.40 11.33 38.12
N SER A 245 6.41 11.42 36.80
CA SER A 245 7.09 12.50 36.10
C SER A 245 6.06 13.53 35.62
N LYS A 246 6.04 14.67 36.33
CA LYS A 246 5.51 15.94 35.85
C LYS A 246 6.09 16.25 34.47
N LEU A 247 5.27 16.14 33.43
CA LEU A 247 5.46 16.89 32.19
C LEU A 247 4.52 18.10 32.27
N GLN A 248 5.00 19.19 32.85
CA GLN A 248 4.42 20.51 32.65
C GLN A 248 5.34 21.30 31.74
N ASN A 249 4.74 21.85 30.68
CA ASN A 249 5.25 22.93 29.82
C ASN A 249 6.43 22.56 28.90
N ALA A 250 6.11 21.91 27.79
CA ALA A 250 6.87 22.11 26.55
C ALA A 250 6.15 23.22 25.75
N GLU A 251 6.76 24.40 25.71
CA GLU A 251 6.40 25.45 24.76
C GLU A 251 6.54 24.91 23.33
N PHE A 252 5.46 25.03 22.57
CA PHE A 252 5.44 24.77 21.14
C PHE A 252 6.23 25.89 20.44
N VAL A 253 7.51 25.64 20.12
CA VAL A 253 8.25 26.52 19.20
C VAL A 253 7.74 26.23 17.79
N SER A 254 6.94 27.16 17.27
CA SER A 254 6.50 27.17 15.88
C SER A 254 7.71 27.41 14.97
N LEU A 255 8.10 26.39 14.19
CA LEU A 255 9.11 26.56 13.15
C LEU A 255 8.47 27.23 11.92
N PRO A 256 9.10 28.27 11.33
CA PRO A 256 8.59 28.90 10.13
C PRO A 256 8.63 27.92 8.95
N ALA A 257 7.56 27.92 8.16
CA ALA A 257 7.44 27.14 6.94
C ALA A 257 8.58 27.47 5.96
N ALA A 258 9.32 26.45 5.55
CA ALA A 258 10.32 26.59 4.50
C ALA A 258 9.63 26.91 3.16
N PRO A 259 10.20 27.81 2.33
CA PRO A 259 9.64 28.12 1.02
C PRO A 259 9.73 26.89 0.11
N VAL A 260 8.57 26.46 -0.38
CA VAL A 260 8.44 25.40 -1.39
C VAL A 260 9.09 25.88 -2.69
N LYS A 261 10.28 25.36 -2.99
CA LYS A 261 10.88 25.48 -4.33
C LYS A 261 10.15 24.53 -5.28
N ALA A 262 9.67 25.09 -6.39
CA ALA A 262 9.06 24.32 -7.47
C ALA A 262 10.03 23.25 -8.01
N PRO A 263 9.56 22.02 -8.28
CA PRO A 263 10.42 20.99 -8.85
C PRO A 263 10.79 21.34 -10.29
N GLU A 264 12.09 21.44 -10.57
CA GLU A 264 12.64 21.50 -11.92
C GLU A 264 12.37 20.15 -12.62
N THR A 265 11.53 20.18 -13.66
CA THR A 265 11.24 19.05 -14.51
C THR A 265 12.35 18.86 -15.53
N ASN A 266 13.31 17.97 -15.22
CA ASN A 266 14.27 17.50 -16.21
C ASN A 266 13.61 16.42 -17.09
N PHE A 267 13.31 16.79 -18.34
CA PHE A 267 12.85 15.86 -19.36
C PHE A 267 14.03 15.01 -19.86
N TYR A 268 14.01 13.71 -19.59
CA TYR A 268 14.85 12.74 -20.29
C TYR A 268 14.10 12.27 -21.55
N ALA A 269 14.69 12.52 -22.71
CA ALA A 269 14.25 11.91 -23.96
C ALA A 269 14.51 10.40 -23.93
N PRO A 270 13.57 9.55 -24.38
CA PRO A 270 13.80 8.12 -24.45
C PRO A 270 14.85 7.79 -25.52
N ILE A 271 15.82 6.96 -25.12
CA ILE A 271 16.82 6.34 -25.99
C ILE A 271 16.08 5.32 -26.87
N ASN A 272 15.95 5.63 -28.16
CA ASN A 272 15.46 4.68 -29.15
C ASN A 272 16.54 3.62 -29.43
N VAL A 273 16.32 2.39 -28.97
CA VAL A 273 17.02 1.21 -29.46
C VAL A 273 16.33 0.74 -30.74
N GLY A 274 17.06 0.84 -31.85
CA GLY A 274 16.56 0.61 -33.20
C GLY A 274 16.28 -0.86 -33.52
N PHE A 275 15.23 -1.08 -34.31
CA PHE A 275 15.09 -2.24 -35.19
C PHE A 275 15.07 -1.75 -36.64
N ALA A 276 15.82 -2.48 -37.46
CA ALA A 276 16.10 -2.18 -38.86
C ALA A 276 14.85 -2.28 -39.76
N GLY A 277 14.71 -1.31 -40.65
CA GLY A 277 13.77 -1.33 -41.76
C GLY A 277 14.16 -0.22 -42.73
N GLU A 278 14.77 -0.60 -43.85
CA GLU A 278 15.23 0.30 -44.91
C GLU A 278 14.04 1.01 -45.58
N ILE A 279 13.99 2.34 -45.50
CA ILE A 279 13.14 3.18 -46.34
C ILE A 279 14.01 4.33 -46.87
N PRO A 280 14.08 4.56 -48.20
CA PRO A 280 14.93 5.60 -48.76
C PRO A 280 14.42 7.01 -48.44
N ALA A 281 15.35 7.87 -48.03
CA ALA A 281 15.13 9.24 -47.60
C ALA A 281 14.61 10.14 -48.75
N GLN A 282 13.51 10.84 -48.50
CA GLN A 282 13.12 12.02 -49.28
C GLN A 282 13.63 13.30 -48.61
N VAL A 283 14.33 14.11 -49.40
CA VAL A 283 14.86 15.43 -49.06
C VAL A 283 13.72 16.44 -49.05
N VAL A 284 13.36 16.99 -47.88
CA VAL A 284 12.44 18.13 -47.76
C VAL A 284 13.23 19.37 -47.33
N LYS A 285 13.03 20.44 -48.10
CA LYS A 285 13.70 21.75 -47.99
C LYS A 285 13.20 22.56 -46.79
N LYS A 286 14.12 23.42 -46.36
CA LYS A 286 14.15 24.31 -45.19
C LYS A 286 13.43 25.64 -45.45
N SER A 287 12.49 26.01 -44.57
CA SER A 287 11.90 27.36 -44.35
C SER A 287 10.79 27.18 -43.31
N GLU A 288 10.54 27.95 -42.26
CA GLU A 288 10.89 29.30 -41.81
C GLU A 288 10.60 29.28 -40.29
N VAL A 289 11.51 29.76 -39.45
CA VAL A 289 11.26 29.98 -38.02
C VAL A 289 10.85 31.44 -37.84
N LYS A 290 9.58 31.69 -37.50
CA LYS A 290 9.12 33.00 -37.00
C LYS A 290 9.12 32.98 -35.48
N THR A 291 10.15 33.58 -34.90
CA THR A 291 10.19 34.05 -33.50
C THR A 291 9.29 35.28 -33.36
N VAL A 292 8.26 35.20 -32.51
CA VAL A 292 7.49 36.37 -32.06
C VAL A 292 7.94 36.72 -30.65
N SER A 293 8.58 37.88 -30.55
CA SER A 293 8.99 38.57 -29.32
C SER A 293 7.81 39.38 -28.80
N ALA A 294 7.41 39.21 -27.54
CA ALA A 294 6.45 40.09 -26.88
C ALA A 294 7.20 41.00 -25.89
N GLN A 295 7.28 42.28 -26.26
CA GLN A 295 7.83 43.35 -25.44
C GLN A 295 6.83 43.79 -24.36
N VAL A 296 7.39 44.02 -23.18
CA VAL A 296 6.83 44.73 -22.03
C VAL A 296 6.60 46.20 -22.39
N VAL A 297 5.41 46.73 -22.11
CA VAL A 297 5.20 48.18 -21.94
C VAL A 297 4.32 48.40 -20.71
N SER A 298 4.96 48.93 -19.68
CA SER A 298 4.37 49.53 -18.48
C SER A 298 4.05 50.99 -18.80
N SER A 299 2.84 51.44 -18.46
CA SER A 299 2.43 52.85 -18.51
C SER A 299 1.54 53.12 -17.30
N ALA A 300 2.10 53.85 -16.34
CA ALA A 300 1.41 54.38 -15.17
C ALA A 300 1.00 55.83 -15.47
N ALA A 301 -0.26 56.18 -15.18
CA ALA A 301 -0.74 57.55 -15.13
C ALA A 301 -1.28 57.86 -13.72
N PRO A 302 -1.08 59.09 -13.21
CA PRO A 302 -1.41 59.44 -11.83
C PRO A 302 -2.90 59.82 -11.70
N LEU A 303 -3.59 59.25 -10.71
CA LEU A 303 -4.95 59.63 -10.36
C LEU A 303 -4.93 60.69 -9.26
N VAL A 304 -5.57 61.82 -9.54
CA VAL A 304 -5.80 62.97 -8.67
C VAL A 304 -6.88 62.62 -7.65
N VAL A 305 -6.59 62.86 -6.36
CA VAL A 305 -7.55 62.73 -5.26
C VAL A 305 -8.34 64.03 -5.14
N HIS A 306 -9.66 63.96 -5.30
CA HIS A 306 -10.59 65.00 -4.89
C HIS A 306 -11.43 64.50 -3.72
N ASP A 307 -11.30 65.17 -2.58
CA ASP A 307 -12.22 65.09 -1.46
C ASP A 307 -13.52 65.85 -1.81
N GLN A 308 -14.65 65.14 -1.80
CA GLN A 308 -15.99 65.67 -1.61
C GLN A 308 -16.73 64.65 -0.73
N GLN A 309 -16.90 64.95 0.55
CA GLN A 309 -18.02 65.69 1.16
C GLN A 309 -19.31 64.85 1.21
N GLU A 310 -19.77 64.70 2.46
CA GLU A 310 -20.83 63.83 2.96
C GLU A 310 -22.18 64.04 2.27
N ASP A 311 -22.79 62.94 1.82
CA ASP A 311 -24.23 62.86 1.63
C ASP A 311 -24.74 61.46 2.01
N SER A 312 -25.70 61.47 2.93
CA SER A 312 -26.60 60.42 3.41
C SER A 312 -26.46 58.99 2.84
N PHE A 313 -25.97 58.09 3.69
CA PHE A 313 -25.99 56.64 3.52
C PHE A 313 -27.44 56.11 3.59
N LEU A 314 -28.08 55.92 2.43
CA LEU A 314 -29.18 54.96 2.31
C LEU A 314 -28.56 53.59 2.07
N VAL A 315 -28.66 52.70 3.06
CA VAL A 315 -28.25 51.29 2.93
C VAL A 315 -29.13 50.65 1.84
N PRO A 316 -28.59 50.26 0.68
CA PRO A 316 -29.35 49.50 -0.29
C PRO A 316 -29.69 48.14 0.35
N GLU A 317 -30.97 47.77 0.36
CA GLU A 317 -31.40 46.42 0.72
C GLU A 317 -30.60 45.41 -0.11
N VAL A 318 -29.82 44.58 0.58
CA VAL A 318 -29.08 43.48 -0.03
C VAL A 318 -30.12 42.56 -0.67
N PRO A 319 -30.09 42.37 -2.01
CA PRO A 319 -31.03 41.47 -2.65
C PRO A 319 -30.84 40.07 -2.06
N VAL A 320 -31.92 39.53 -1.49
CA VAL A 320 -31.97 38.18 -0.92
C VAL A 320 -31.38 37.22 -1.95
N ALA A 321 -30.24 36.61 -1.60
CA ALA A 321 -29.55 35.68 -2.48
C ALA A 321 -30.51 34.54 -2.83
N LYS A 322 -30.89 34.47 -4.10
CA LYS A 322 -31.77 33.42 -4.63
C LYS A 322 -31.07 32.08 -4.41
N GLU A 323 -31.70 31.18 -3.66
CA GLU A 323 -31.16 29.85 -3.37
C GLU A 323 -30.78 29.13 -4.68
N PRO A 324 -29.62 28.45 -4.73
CA PRO A 324 -29.17 27.75 -5.91
C PRO A 324 -30.16 26.66 -6.30
N ALA A 325 -30.52 26.60 -7.58
CA ALA A 325 -31.43 25.59 -8.08
C ALA A 325 -30.69 24.25 -8.16
N ILE A 326 -31.00 23.32 -7.25
CA ILE A 326 -30.43 21.98 -7.26
C ILE A 326 -31.17 21.14 -8.31
N VAL A 327 -30.42 20.56 -9.23
CA VAL A 327 -30.97 19.75 -10.32
C VAL A 327 -30.37 18.35 -10.26
N SER A 328 -31.21 17.33 -10.05
CA SER A 328 -30.77 15.93 -9.96
C SER A 328 -30.87 15.19 -11.29
N THR A 329 -29.85 14.38 -11.58
CA THR A 329 -29.70 13.60 -12.81
C THR A 329 -29.18 12.21 -12.51
N LYS A 330 -29.29 11.26 -13.45
CA LYS A 330 -28.75 9.90 -13.31
C LYS A 330 -27.58 9.68 -14.26
N VAL A 331 -26.56 8.95 -13.79
CA VAL A 331 -25.46 8.45 -14.61
C VAL A 331 -25.91 7.20 -15.35
N GLU A 332 -25.77 7.17 -16.67
CA GLU A 332 -26.15 6.01 -17.47
C GLU A 332 -25.01 5.01 -17.62
N PHE A 333 -23.85 5.46 -18.06
CA PHE A 333 -22.68 4.59 -18.27
C PHE A 333 -21.36 5.35 -18.16
N VAL A 334 -20.29 4.60 -17.91
CA VAL A 334 -18.92 5.09 -17.74
C VAL A 334 -18.05 4.50 -18.83
N LEU A 335 -17.33 5.35 -19.55
CA LEU A 335 -16.35 4.96 -20.55
C LEU A 335 -14.96 5.02 -19.91
N ASP A 336 -14.58 3.94 -19.24
CA ASP A 336 -13.34 3.86 -18.45
C ASP A 336 -12.08 4.17 -19.28
N HIS A 337 -12.03 3.77 -20.55
CA HIS A 337 -10.90 4.05 -21.44
C HIS A 337 -10.72 5.52 -21.82
N ALA A 338 -11.79 6.32 -21.70
CA ALA A 338 -11.79 7.73 -22.07
C ALA A 338 -11.84 8.66 -20.86
N ASN A 339 -11.81 8.12 -19.63
CA ASN A 339 -12.02 8.90 -18.41
C ASN A 339 -13.29 9.78 -18.47
N THR A 340 -14.33 9.28 -19.15
CA THR A 340 -15.54 10.07 -19.44
C THR A 340 -16.79 9.34 -18.93
N ALA A 341 -17.69 10.06 -18.27
CA ALA A 341 -19.01 9.56 -17.87
C ALA A 341 -20.11 10.23 -18.71
N VAL A 342 -21.19 9.51 -18.98
CA VAL A 342 -22.35 10.02 -19.73
C VAL A 342 -23.54 10.17 -18.80
N MET A 343 -24.14 11.37 -18.81
CA MET A 343 -25.22 11.76 -17.92
C MET A 343 -26.39 12.34 -18.70
N HIS A 344 -27.61 12.09 -18.21
CA HIS A 344 -28.81 12.72 -18.76
C HIS A 344 -28.95 14.14 -18.24
N MET A 345 -29.03 15.13 -19.12
CA MET A 345 -29.26 16.50 -18.70
C MET A 345 -30.75 16.87 -18.79
N PRO A 346 -31.32 17.45 -17.73
CA PRO A 346 -32.69 17.92 -17.77
C PRO A 346 -32.82 19.10 -18.73
N LYS A 347 -33.93 19.13 -19.46
CA LYS A 347 -34.22 20.11 -20.53
C LYS A 347 -34.12 21.58 -20.07
N THR A 348 -34.18 21.82 -18.77
CA THR A 348 -34.12 23.15 -18.16
C THR A 348 -32.68 23.63 -17.91
N ALA A 349 -31.69 22.75 -17.88
CA ALA A 349 -30.30 23.11 -17.64
C ALA A 349 -29.59 23.46 -18.95
N LYS A 350 -29.24 24.74 -19.15
CA LYS A 350 -28.35 25.18 -20.23
C LYS A 350 -26.90 25.02 -19.79
N VAL A 351 -26.18 23.99 -20.24
CA VAL A 351 -24.75 23.78 -19.92
C VAL A 351 -23.90 23.98 -21.18
N ALA A 352 -22.77 24.64 -21.03
CA ALA A 352 -21.81 24.87 -22.11
C ALA A 352 -20.67 23.83 -22.10
N VAL A 353 -20.13 23.52 -23.27
CA VAL A 353 -18.91 22.71 -23.38
C VAL A 353 -17.74 23.47 -22.74
N GLY A 354 -16.99 22.78 -21.89
CA GLY A 354 -15.89 23.33 -21.10
C GLY A 354 -16.29 23.86 -19.72
N GLU A 355 -17.59 23.96 -19.42
CA GLU A 355 -18.09 24.38 -18.11
C GLU A 355 -17.72 23.37 -17.02
N VAL A 356 -17.35 23.88 -15.84
CA VAL A 356 -17.06 23.04 -14.66
C VAL A 356 -18.26 23.10 -13.72
N LEU A 357 -18.89 21.96 -13.52
CA LEU A 357 -20.08 21.80 -12.69
C LEU A 357 -19.68 21.24 -11.32
N ALA A 358 -20.16 21.87 -10.25
CA ALA A 358 -20.12 21.30 -8.92
C ALA A 358 -21.19 20.22 -8.81
N VAL A 359 -20.77 19.01 -8.42
CA VAL A 359 -21.63 17.84 -8.36
C VAL A 359 -21.58 17.21 -6.97
N GLN A 360 -22.74 16.78 -6.49
CA GLN A 360 -22.88 15.92 -5.32
C GLN A 360 -23.38 14.56 -5.79
N ILE A 361 -22.58 13.53 -5.55
CA ILE A 361 -22.85 12.16 -6.01
C ILE A 361 -23.46 11.40 -4.85
N HIS A 362 -24.69 10.93 -5.04
CA HIS A 362 -25.37 10.08 -4.09
C HIS A 362 -25.14 8.62 -4.50
N SER A 363 -24.62 7.81 -3.57
CA SER A 363 -24.53 6.35 -3.74
C SER A 363 -25.91 5.77 -4.07
N ARG A 364 -25.95 4.63 -4.77
CA ARG A 364 -27.20 3.91 -5.09
C ARG A 364 -28.05 3.59 -3.85
N ARG A 365 -27.39 3.46 -2.68
CA ARG A 365 -28.06 3.22 -1.39
C ARG A 365 -28.46 4.50 -0.64
N GLY A 366 -28.07 5.69 -1.12
CA GLY A 366 -28.33 6.98 -0.48
C GLY A 366 -27.41 7.32 0.70
N ASP A 367 -26.64 6.36 1.21
CA ASP A 367 -25.90 6.49 2.47
C ASP A 367 -24.66 7.40 2.42
N HIS A 368 -24.16 7.68 1.22
CA HIS A 368 -22.92 8.46 1.04
C HIS A 368 -23.09 9.52 -0.04
N THR A 369 -22.77 10.75 0.32
CA THR A 369 -22.62 11.89 -0.58
C THR A 369 -21.14 12.21 -0.74
N ILE A 370 -20.69 12.29 -1.99
CA ILE A 370 -19.33 12.74 -2.32
C ILE A 370 -19.46 13.99 -3.17
N ASP A 371 -18.88 15.08 -2.69
CA ASP A 371 -18.82 16.33 -3.43
C ASP A 371 -17.63 16.31 -4.38
N GLY A 372 -17.80 16.87 -5.57
CA GLY A 372 -16.74 16.95 -6.57
C GLY A 372 -17.04 17.94 -7.68
N LYS A 373 -16.15 17.97 -8.67
CA LYS A 373 -16.29 18.80 -9.86
C LYS A 373 -16.15 17.94 -11.10
N VAL A 374 -16.97 18.22 -12.11
CA VAL A 374 -16.87 17.59 -13.42
C VAL A 374 -16.80 18.66 -14.50
N LYS A 375 -16.00 18.44 -15.53
CA LYS A 375 -15.86 19.30 -16.70
C LYS A 375 -16.66 18.72 -17.86
N VAL A 376 -17.46 19.56 -18.49
CA VAL A 376 -18.30 19.17 -19.64
C VAL A 376 -17.41 19.08 -20.88
N MET A 377 -17.34 17.88 -21.46
CA MET A 377 -16.49 17.59 -22.62
C MET A 377 -17.28 17.72 -23.93
N LYS A 378 -18.51 17.22 -23.95
CA LYS A 378 -19.37 17.21 -25.14
C LYS A 378 -20.84 17.18 -24.75
N VAL A 379 -21.70 17.80 -25.55
CA VAL A 379 -23.16 17.77 -25.40
C VAL A 379 -23.75 17.15 -26.66
N ASP A 380 -24.40 16.00 -26.51
CA ASP A 380 -25.04 15.24 -27.59
C ASP A 380 -26.54 15.14 -27.30
N GLY A 381 -27.29 16.17 -27.69
CA GLY A 381 -28.73 16.24 -27.43
C GLY A 381 -29.05 16.36 -25.93
N SER A 382 -29.70 15.34 -25.36
CA SER A 382 -30.00 15.25 -23.92
C SER A 382 -28.92 14.58 -23.09
N LEU A 383 -27.82 14.15 -23.72
CA LEU A 383 -26.70 13.50 -23.07
C LEU A 383 -25.51 14.45 -22.97
N VAL A 384 -24.86 14.42 -21.82
CA VAL A 384 -23.68 15.22 -21.56
C VAL A 384 -22.54 14.31 -21.13
N HIS A 385 -21.44 14.43 -21.87
CA HIS A 385 -20.19 13.76 -21.60
C HIS A 385 -19.38 14.62 -20.65
N VAL A 386 -19.02 14.08 -19.50
CA VAL A 386 -18.24 14.80 -18.49
C VAL A 386 -16.99 14.03 -18.09
N SER A 387 -15.92 14.76 -17.76
CA SER A 387 -14.70 14.23 -17.17
C SER A 387 -14.60 14.72 -15.73
N PRO A 388 -14.18 13.90 -14.75
CA PRO A 388 -13.89 14.40 -13.42
C PRO A 388 -12.77 15.45 -13.43
N VAL A 389 -12.84 16.40 -12.50
CA VAL A 389 -11.81 17.41 -12.22
C VAL A 389 -11.29 17.18 -10.81
N ASP A 390 -9.97 17.30 -10.64
CA ASP A 390 -9.17 17.24 -9.41
C ASP A 390 -9.82 16.59 -8.17
N GLY A 391 -9.39 15.36 -7.87
CA GLY A 391 -9.73 14.63 -6.64
C GLY A 391 -10.91 13.66 -6.77
N LEU A 392 -11.79 13.85 -7.76
CA LEU A 392 -12.88 12.91 -8.02
C LEU A 392 -12.40 11.76 -8.92
N ALA A 393 -12.38 10.54 -8.41
CA ALA A 393 -12.04 9.37 -9.21
C ALA A 393 -13.24 8.88 -10.02
N LEU A 394 -13.03 8.48 -11.29
CA LEU A 394 -14.10 7.93 -12.16
C LEU A 394 -14.87 6.76 -11.54
N ARG A 395 -14.20 5.95 -10.71
CA ARG A 395 -14.79 4.84 -9.94
C ARG A 395 -15.98 5.26 -9.04
N VAL A 396 -16.12 6.55 -8.76
CA VAL A 396 -17.22 7.14 -7.96
C VAL A 396 -18.47 7.37 -8.82
N LEU A 397 -18.29 7.63 -10.12
CA LEU A 397 -19.38 7.90 -11.07
C LEU A 397 -19.95 6.59 -11.65
N ARG A 398 -20.39 5.64 -10.81
CA ARG A 398 -20.91 4.36 -11.31
C ARG A 398 -22.25 4.50 -12.05
N PRO A 399 -22.55 3.61 -13.02
CA PRO A 399 -23.88 3.52 -13.61
C PRO A 399 -24.97 3.39 -12.54
N GLY A 400 -26.02 4.21 -12.65
CA GLY A 400 -27.15 4.23 -11.71
C GLY A 400 -26.95 5.08 -10.45
N SER A 401 -25.80 5.71 -10.24
CA SER A 401 -25.65 6.76 -9.22
C SER A 401 -26.48 7.99 -9.60
N SER A 402 -27.11 8.65 -8.62
CA SER A 402 -27.77 9.94 -8.83
C SER A 402 -26.82 11.08 -8.50
N ILE A 403 -26.77 12.08 -9.37
CA ILE A 403 -25.89 13.24 -9.25
C ILE A 403 -26.75 14.49 -9.17
N SER A 404 -26.54 15.27 -8.12
CA SER A 404 -27.14 16.58 -7.94
C SER A 404 -26.15 17.65 -8.39
N ILE A 405 -26.56 18.50 -9.32
CA ILE A 405 -25.78 19.63 -9.82
C ILE A 405 -26.27 20.87 -9.07
N ALA A 406 -25.38 21.53 -8.33
CA ALA A 406 -25.69 22.80 -7.68
C ALA A 406 -25.43 23.95 -8.66
N ARG A 407 -26.44 24.79 -8.92
CA ARG A 407 -26.35 25.93 -9.84
C ARG A 407 -26.91 27.21 -9.27
#